data_AF-A0A961L9A7-F1
#
_entry.id   AF-A0A961L9A7-F1
#
_cell.length_a   1.000
_cell.length_b   1.000
_cell.length_c   1.000
_cell.angle_alpha   90.00
_cell.angle_beta   90.00
_cell.angle_gamma   90.00
#
_symmetry.space_group_name_H-M   'P 1'
#
loop_
_entity.id
_entity.type
_entity.pdbx_description
1 polymer ?
#
loop_
_entity_poly.entity_id
_entity_poly.type
_entity_poly.pdbx_seq_one_letter_code
_entity_poly.pdbx_strand_id
1 'polypeptide(L)'
;MADREWTADCVADHFEEAFRTLRKLPPVKAQGYFNTWPDIVRTSREIAAMEPQPMRVWPSAAAITRLEQTFDWVLWIEEAERKLVWSRAAR
;
A
#
# COMPACT_ATOMS: atom_id res chain seq x y z
N MET A 1 19.77 -16.43 2.45
CA MET A 1 18.43 -16.15 1.89
C MET A 1 18.01 -17.44 1.23
N ALA A 2 16.97 -18.10 1.73
CA ALA A 2 16.55 -19.38 1.17
C ALA A 2 16.20 -19.18 -0.30
N ASP A 3 16.75 -20.02 -1.16
CA ASP A 3 16.42 -20.07 -2.58
C ASP A 3 14.97 -20.55 -2.67
N ARG A 4 14.02 -19.61 -2.73
CA ARG A 4 12.61 -19.92 -2.81
C ARG A 4 12.30 -20.18 -4.28
N GLU A 5 11.90 -21.41 -4.58
CA GLU A 5 11.40 -21.76 -5.90
C GLU A 5 10.13 -20.94 -6.18
N TRP A 6 10.21 -20.05 -7.18
CA TRP A 6 9.08 -19.25 -7.62
C TRP A 6 8.26 -20.04 -8.62
N THR A 7 7.02 -20.35 -8.25
CA THR A 7 6.01 -20.85 -9.17
C THR A 7 5.20 -19.70 -9.75
N ALA A 8 4.55 -19.92 -10.90
CA ALA A 8 3.65 -18.91 -11.49
C ALA A 8 2.52 -18.49 -10.54
N ASP A 9 2.04 -19.43 -9.71
CA ASP A 9 1.00 -19.18 -8.72
C ASP A 9 1.51 -18.28 -7.58
N CYS A 10 2.71 -18.54 -7.07
CA CYS A 10 3.36 -17.68 -6.08
C CYS A 10 3.59 -16.25 -6.58
N VAL A 11 3.94 -16.09 -7.86
CA VAL A 11 4.09 -14.77 -8.47
C VAL A 11 2.74 -14.08 -8.57
N ALA A 12 1.69 -14.79 -8.99
CA ALA A 12 0.33 -14.24 -9.07
C ALA A 12 -0.19 -13.77 -7.70
N ASP A 13 0.00 -14.56 -6.64
CA ASP A 13 -0.36 -14.20 -5.27
C ASP A 13 0.36 -12.91 -4.81
N HIS A 14 1.64 -12.77 -5.19
CA HIS A 14 2.43 -11.58 -4.85
C HIS A 14 1.87 -10.32 -5.50
N PHE A 15 1.46 -10.42 -6.77
CA PHE A 15 0.81 -9.32 -7.48
C PHE A 15 -0.54 -8.94 -6.87
N GLU A 16 -1.33 -9.92 -6.41
CA GLU A 16 -2.59 -9.66 -5.71
C GLU A 16 -2.34 -8.99 -4.34
N GLU A 17 -1.33 -9.43 -3.59
CA GLU A 17 -0.93 -8.76 -2.35
C GLU A 17 -0.45 -7.33 -2.60
N ALA A 18 0.35 -7.12 -3.65
CA ALA A 18 0.83 -5.81 -4.06
C ALA A 18 -0.34 -4.87 -4.39
N PHE A 19 -1.34 -5.34 -5.14
CA PHE A 19 -2.53 -4.55 -5.46
C PHE A 19 -3.30 -4.15 -4.19
N ARG A 20 -3.51 -5.09 -3.25
CA ARG A 20 -4.16 -4.79 -1.96
C ARG A 20 -3.36 -3.80 -1.12
N THR A 21 -2.04 -3.85 -1.18
CA THR A 21 -1.13 -2.95 -0.47
C THR A 21 -1.19 -1.54 -1.05
N LEU A 22 -1.16 -1.40 -2.38
CA LEU A 22 -1.32 -0.13 -3.08
C LEU A 22 -2.60 0.60 -2.70
N ARG A 23 -3.72 -0.12 -2.52
CA ARG A 23 -5.00 0.48 -2.09
C ARG A 23 -4.99 1.05 -0.67
N LYS A 24 -4.06 0.61 0.17
CA LYS A 24 -3.88 1.11 1.55
C LYS A 24 -2.92 2.30 1.61
N LEU A 25 -2.15 2.54 0.55
CA LEU A 25 -1.23 3.66 0.51
C LEU A 25 -1.97 4.99 0.52
N PRO A 26 -1.34 6.04 1.06
CA PRO A 26 -1.95 7.34 1.05
C PRO A 26 -2.08 7.88 -0.38
N PRO A 27 -3.22 8.51 -0.73
CA PRO A 27 -3.36 9.08 -2.05
C PRO A 27 -2.33 10.19 -2.19
N VAL A 28 -1.63 10.21 -3.32
CA VAL A 28 -0.74 11.30 -3.67
C VAL A 28 -1.63 12.51 -3.94
N LYS A 29 -1.58 13.51 -3.05
CA LYS A 29 -2.27 14.79 -3.20
C LYS A 29 -1.21 15.89 -3.22
N ALA A 30 -1.45 16.95 -4.00
CA ALA A 30 -0.67 18.17 -3.87
C ALA A 30 -0.75 18.64 -2.42
N GLN A 31 0.41 18.93 -1.81
CA GLN A 31 0.47 19.38 -0.43
C GLN A 31 -0.28 20.71 -0.31
N GLY A 32 -1.40 20.69 0.42
CA GLY A 32 -2.18 21.90 0.70
C GLY A 32 -1.54 22.75 1.81
N TYR A 33 -2.34 23.62 2.43
CA TYR A 33 -1.92 24.32 3.64
C TYR A 33 -1.72 23.31 4.79
N PHE A 34 -0.57 23.36 5.44
CA PHE A 34 -0.27 22.59 6.63
C PHE A 34 0.18 23.53 7.76
N ASN A 35 -0.02 23.13 9.01
CA ASN A 35 0.51 23.82 10.17
C ASN A 35 1.78 23.10 10.68
N THR A 36 2.71 23.85 11.25
CA THR A 36 3.94 23.33 11.87
C THR A 36 3.84 23.28 13.39
N TRP A 37 2.67 23.63 13.95
CA TRP A 37 2.43 23.55 15.37
C TRP A 37 2.46 22.08 15.82
N PRO A 38 3.01 21.79 17.01
CA PRO A 38 2.95 20.45 17.58
C PRO A 38 1.51 19.95 17.73
N ASP A 39 1.34 18.63 17.71
CA ASP A 39 0.05 18.01 17.98
C ASP A 39 -0.46 18.43 19.36
N ILE A 40 -1.71 18.90 19.40
CA ILE A 40 -2.38 19.27 20.65
C ILE A 40 -2.69 17.98 21.41
N VAL A 41 -2.06 17.81 22.57
CA VAL A 41 -2.34 16.71 23.50
C VAL A 41 -3.73 16.91 24.10
N ARG A 42 -4.65 15.98 23.82
CA ARG A 42 -6.04 16.02 24.28
C ARG A 42 -6.31 14.93 25.30
N THR A 43 -7.19 15.22 26.25
CA THR A 43 -7.71 14.25 27.21
C THR A 43 -8.67 13.27 26.53
N SER A 44 -8.87 12.10 27.14
CA SER A 44 -9.81 11.09 26.64
C SER A 44 -11.24 11.62 26.52
N ARG A 45 -11.67 12.49 27.45
CA ARG A 45 -13.00 13.14 27.42
C ARG A 45 -13.16 14.07 26.23
N GLU A 46 -12.13 14.83 25.90
CA GLU A 46 -12.13 15.72 24.74
C GLU A 46 -12.17 14.92 23.44
N ILE A 47 -11.36 13.86 23.32
CA ILE A 47 -11.37 12.97 22.14
C ILE A 47 -12.75 12.33 21.95
N ALA A 48 -13.40 11.89 23.03
CA ALA A 48 -14.74 11.30 22.97
C ALA A 48 -15.84 12.29 22.54
N ALA A 49 -15.63 13.59 22.74
CA ALA A 49 -16.56 14.64 22.31
C ALA A 49 -16.30 15.12 20.87
N MET A 50 -15.23 14.67 20.23
CA MET A 50 -14.89 15.04 18.85
C MET A 50 -15.69 14.23 17.83
N GLU A 51 -15.80 14.78 16.62
CA GLU A 51 -16.31 14.02 15.48
C GLU A 51 -15.37 12.84 15.16
N PRO A 52 -15.89 11.61 15.05
CA PRO A 52 -15.06 10.44 14.73
C PRO A 52 -14.38 10.60 13.38
N GLN A 53 -13.06 10.51 13.37
CA GLN A 53 -12.30 10.46 12.12
C GLN A 53 -12.31 9.04 11.55
N PRO A 54 -12.35 8.88 10.21
CA PRO A 54 -12.28 7.57 9.59
C PRO A 54 -10.95 6.90 9.94
N MET A 55 -11.04 5.68 10.49
CA MET A 55 -9.86 4.86 10.76
C MET A 55 -9.13 4.53 9.46
N ARG A 56 -7.83 4.77 9.44
CA ARG A 56 -6.99 4.48 8.27
C ARG A 56 -6.19 3.21 8.49
N VAL A 57 -6.42 2.22 7.64
CA VAL A 57 -5.63 0.97 7.65
C VAL A 57 -4.36 1.18 6.84
N TRP A 58 -3.22 1.18 7.53
CA TRP A 58 -1.91 1.26 6.90
C TRP A 58 -1.37 -0.12 6.53
N PRO A 59 -0.61 -0.25 5.42
CA PRO A 59 0.11 -1.49 5.15
C PRO A 59 1.24 -1.68 6.16
N SER A 60 1.61 -2.93 6.45
CA SER A 60 2.77 -3.23 7.28
C SER A 60 4.07 -3.00 6.49
N ALA A 61 5.18 -2.74 7.19
CA ALA A 61 6.50 -2.60 6.55
C ALA A 61 6.85 -3.81 5.69
N ALA A 62 6.55 -5.03 6.16
CA ALA A 62 6.80 -6.25 5.39
C ALA A 62 5.95 -6.34 4.11
N ALA A 63 4.72 -5.82 4.12
CA ALA A 63 3.89 -5.76 2.91
C ALA A 63 4.44 -4.75 1.90
N ILE A 64 5.01 -3.63 2.37
CA ILE A 64 5.70 -2.65 1.52
C ILE A 64 6.94 -3.29 0.87
N THR A 65 7.77 -4.00 1.64
CA THR A 65 8.95 -4.69 1.08
C THR A 65 8.58 -5.71 0.01
N ARG A 66 7.47 -6.46 0.19
CA ARG A 66 6.97 -7.39 -0.83
C ARG A 66 6.43 -6.67 -2.07
N LEU A 67 5.72 -5.55 -1.88
CA LEU A 67 5.30 -4.68 -2.97
C LEU A 67 6.50 -4.17 -3.78
N GLU A 68 7.56 -3.69 -3.13
CA GLU A 68 8.77 -3.21 -3.80
C GLU A 68 9.39 -4.32 -4.68
N GLN A 69 9.45 -5.55 -4.17
CA GLN A 69 9.90 -6.71 -4.95
C GLN A 69 9.05 -6.94 -6.21
N THR A 70 7.73 -6.74 -6.16
CA THR A 70 6.89 -6.87 -7.38
C THR A 70 7.20 -5.81 -8.42
N PHE A 71 7.66 -4.62 -8.03
CA PHE A 71 8.06 -3.59 -8.99
C PHE A 71 9.30 -3.97 -9.78
N ASP A 72 10.25 -4.69 -9.18
CA ASP A 72 11.43 -5.18 -9.89
C ASP A 72 11.03 -6.13 -11.04
N TRP A 73 10.03 -6.99 -10.83
CA TRP A 73 9.55 -7.91 -11.88
C TRP A 73 8.78 -7.21 -12.99
N VAL A 74 8.03 -6.16 -12.65
CA VAL A 74 7.30 -5.32 -13.61
C VAL A 74 8.26 -4.68 -14.63
N LEU A 75 9.52 -4.43 -14.26
CA LEU A 75 10.53 -3.89 -15.16
C LEU A 75 10.91 -4.85 -16.29
N TRP A 76 10.68 -6.16 -16.14
CA TRP A 76 11.03 -7.17 -17.15
C TRP A 76 9.99 -7.35 -18.26
N ILE A 77 8.80 -6.78 -18.09
CA ILE A 77 7.66 -6.93 -19.02
C ILE A 77 7.27 -5.59 -19.66
N GLU A 78 6.64 -5.65 -20.83
CA GLU A 78 6.20 -4.49 -21.60
C GLU A 78 4.90 -3.88 -21.04
N GLU A 79 4.59 -2.65 -21.44
CA GLU A 79 3.42 -1.92 -20.93
C GLU A 79 2.09 -2.68 -21.11
N ALA A 80 1.90 -3.35 -22.25
CA ALA A 80 0.69 -4.13 -22.51
C ALA A 80 0.55 -5.30 -21.53
N GLU A 81 1.65 -6.01 -21.26
CA GLU A 81 1.70 -7.12 -20.31
C GLU A 81 1.48 -6.63 -18.88
N ARG A 82 2.06 -5.49 -18.50
CA ARG A 82 1.82 -4.85 -17.19
C ARG A 82 0.34 -4.60 -16.97
N LYS A 83 -0.35 -4.01 -17.95
CA LYS A 83 -1.79 -3.74 -17.86
C LYS A 83 -2.58 -5.04 -17.65
N LEU A 84 -2.20 -6.12 -18.32
CA LEU A 84 -2.86 -7.42 -18.20
C LEU A 84 -2.64 -8.04 -16.80
N VAL A 85 -1.40 -8.04 -16.30
CA VAL A 85 -1.06 -8.55 -14.95
C VAL A 85 -1.80 -7.77 -13.88
N TRP A 86 -1.79 -6.44 -13.94
CA TRP A 86 -2.49 -5.61 -12.96
C TRP A 86 -4.01 -5.75 -13.03
N SER A 87 -4.58 -5.93 -14.23
CA SER A 87 -6.01 -6.19 -14.39
C SER A 87 -6.40 -7.53 -13.77
N ARG A 88 -5.54 -8.55 -13.87
CA ARG A 88 -5.74 -9.85 -13.20
C ARG A 88 -5.63 -9.72 -11.68
N ALA A 89 -4.62 -9.01 -11.18
CA ALA A 89 -4.39 -8.80 -9.75
C ALA A 89 -5.47 -7.93 -9.07
N ALA A 90 -6.19 -7.12 -9.85
CA ALA A 90 -7.27 -6.28 -9.37
C ALA A 90 -8.61 -7.00 -9.16
N ARG A 91 -8.70 -8.26 -9.59
CA ARG A 91 -9.89 -9.10 -9.45
C ARG A 91 -10.14 -9.48 -8.00
#